data_AF-A0A9Q9EUM7-F1
#
_entry.id   AF-A0A9Q9EUM7-F1
#
_cell.length_a   1.000
_cell.length_b   1.000
_cell.length_c   1.000
_cell.angle_alpha   90.00
_cell.angle_beta   90.00
_cell.angle_gamma   90.00
#
_symmetry.space_group_name_H-M   'P 1'
#
loop_
_entity.id
_entity.type
_entity.pdbx_description
1 polymer ?
#
loop_
_entity_poly.entity_id
_entity_poly.type
_entity_poly.pdbx_seq_one_letter_code
_entity_poly.pdbx_strand_id
1 'polypeptide(L)'
;MKKKDYSLENILENENQIDNSFYASPEIRKKRLAMTEDKIKFFPSVWHENKSGNISILDYSCALRTGASYNYLLVNGVRRFTPRELLRLQGFPDTYKIVVSTQEIRRQTGNSVAVPMIRMAAKKIDLILRGEENGATSETSRFQKTDNKRIISA
;
A
#
# COMPACT_ATOMS: atom_id res chain seq x y z
N MET A 1 -6.61 -9.90 17.98
CA MET A 1 -5.34 -9.53 17.30
C MET A 1 -5.19 -8.02 17.44
N LYS A 2 -4.18 -7.53 18.18
CA LYS A 2 -4.02 -6.08 18.37
C LYS A 2 -3.68 -5.42 17.03
N LYS A 3 -4.30 -4.28 16.74
CA LYS A 3 -3.95 -3.43 15.59
C LYS A 3 -2.49 -3.03 15.77
N LYS A 4 -1.62 -3.37 14.82
CA LYS A 4 -0.23 -2.88 14.84
C LYS A 4 -0.26 -1.47 14.29
N ASP A 5 0.33 -0.53 15.02
CA ASP A 5 0.43 0.84 14.53
C ASP A 5 1.35 0.88 13.31
N TYR A 6 0.88 1.59 12.29
CA TYR A 6 1.61 1.76 11.05
C TYR A 6 2.72 2.79 11.25
N SER A 7 3.93 2.45 10.83
CA SER A 7 5.04 3.41 10.67
C SER A 7 5.90 2.93 9.52
N LEU A 8 6.32 3.85 8.64
CA LEU A 8 7.27 3.55 7.57
C LEU A 8 8.59 2.99 8.11
N GLU A 9 9.03 3.43 9.28
CA GLU A 9 10.25 2.93 9.92
C GLU A 9 10.22 1.42 10.15
N ASN A 10 9.04 0.89 10.50
CA ASN A 10 8.84 -0.55 10.70
C ASN A 10 8.71 -1.34 9.38
N ILE A 11 8.55 -0.65 8.25
CA ILE A 11 8.41 -1.24 6.91
C ILE A 11 9.77 -1.28 6.22
N LEU A 12 10.52 -0.18 6.30
CA LEU A 12 11.77 0.02 5.59
C LEU A 12 12.90 -0.83 6.18
N GLU A 13 13.80 -1.29 5.33
CA GLU A 13 15.03 -1.96 5.76
C GLU A 13 16.09 -0.94 6.14
N ASN A 14 17.06 -1.37 6.95
CA ASN A 14 18.18 -0.52 7.32
C ASN A 14 19.00 -0.18 6.05
N GLU A 15 19.27 1.10 5.82
CA GLU A 15 19.98 1.58 4.64
C GLU A 15 21.35 0.89 4.42
N ASN A 16 22.04 0.47 5.50
CA ASN A 16 23.33 -0.22 5.42
C ASN A 16 23.23 -1.65 4.84
N GLN A 17 22.03 -2.22 4.75
CA GLN A 17 21.78 -3.57 4.25
C GLN A 17 21.26 -3.55 2.80
N ILE A 18 21.07 -2.37 2.22
CA ILE A 18 20.45 -2.22 0.91
C ILE A 18 21.52 -2.15 -0.17
N ASP A 19 21.36 -3.00 -1.18
CA ASP A 19 22.25 -3.04 -2.33
C ASP A 19 22.18 -1.75 -3.16
N ASN A 20 23.32 -1.30 -3.68
CA ASN A 20 23.45 -0.07 -4.46
C ASN A 20 22.54 -0.05 -5.71
N SER A 21 22.17 -1.20 -6.26
CA SER A 21 21.27 -1.29 -7.42
C SER A 21 19.85 -0.75 -7.17
N PHE A 22 19.44 -0.60 -5.90
CA PHE A 22 18.16 0.01 -5.55
C PHE A 22 18.19 1.53 -5.61
N TYR A 23 19.35 2.17 -5.52
CA TYR A 23 19.46 3.62 -5.57
C TYR A 23 19.13 4.15 -6.97
N ALA A 24 18.42 5.27 -7.00
CA ALA A 24 18.14 5.96 -8.24
C ALA A 24 19.43 6.59 -8.80
N SER A 25 19.46 6.83 -10.10
CA SER A 25 20.62 7.46 -10.73
C SER A 25 20.91 8.84 -10.12
N PRO A 26 22.16 9.33 -10.17
CA PRO A 26 22.50 10.68 -9.69
C PRO A 26 21.60 11.77 -10.28
N GLU A 27 21.23 11.66 -11.55
CA GLU A 27 20.40 12.61 -12.28
C GLU A 27 18.97 12.65 -11.71
N ILE A 28 18.38 11.47 -11.45
CA ILE A 28 17.05 11.38 -10.83
C ILE A 28 17.09 12.01 -9.45
N ARG A 29 18.08 11.66 -8.62
CA ARG A 29 18.21 12.20 -7.25
C ARG A 29 18.33 13.73 -7.25
N LYS A 30 19.19 14.27 -8.12
CA LYS A 30 19.37 15.72 -8.28
C LYS A 30 18.07 16.41 -8.71
N LYS A 31 17.37 15.85 -9.70
CA LYS A 31 16.07 16.37 -10.16
C LYS A 31 15.05 16.41 -9.02
N ARG A 32 14.93 15.31 -8.27
CA ARG A 32 13.99 15.20 -7.14
C ARG A 32 14.27 16.22 -6.06
N LEU A 33 15.54 16.39 -5.69
CA LEU A 33 15.96 17.35 -4.67
C LEU A 33 15.59 18.78 -5.08
N ALA A 34 15.88 19.16 -6.33
CA ALA A 34 15.53 20.48 -6.86
C ALA A 34 14.00 20.73 -6.85
N MET A 35 13.21 19.74 -7.27
CA MET A 35 11.73 19.83 -7.32
C MET A 35 11.03 19.74 -5.95
N THR A 36 11.81 19.62 -4.88
CA THR A 36 11.31 19.57 -3.50
C THR A 36 12.01 20.56 -2.60
N GLU A 37 12.81 21.49 -3.13
CA GLU A 37 13.59 22.45 -2.34
C GLU A 37 12.69 23.26 -1.39
N ASP A 38 11.55 23.72 -1.89
CA ASP A 38 10.50 24.48 -1.21
C ASP A 38 9.61 23.65 -0.28
N LYS A 39 9.76 22.32 -0.26
CA LYS A 39 8.90 21.41 0.49
C LYS A 39 9.52 21.03 1.83
N ILE A 40 8.65 20.92 2.84
CA ILE A 40 9.00 20.35 4.15
C ILE A 40 9.35 18.88 3.95
N LYS A 41 10.57 18.52 4.33
CA LYS A 41 11.09 17.15 4.25
C LYS A 41 11.09 16.54 5.65
N PHE A 42 10.59 15.32 5.74
CA PHE A 42 10.67 14.49 6.94
C PHE A 42 11.11 13.08 6.52
N PHE A 43 11.63 12.34 7.49
CA PHE A 43 12.20 11.02 7.26
C PHE A 43 11.77 10.06 8.37
N PRO A 44 11.46 8.79 8.05
CA PRO A 44 11.36 8.24 6.70
C PRO A 44 10.16 8.79 5.92
N SER A 45 10.29 8.91 4.60
CA SER A 45 9.20 9.34 3.70
C SER A 45 9.22 8.63 2.36
N VAL A 46 8.08 8.60 1.69
CA VAL A 46 7.91 8.12 0.32
C VAL A 46 7.63 9.31 -0.58
N TRP A 47 8.50 9.51 -1.57
CA TRP A 47 8.40 10.59 -2.54
C TRP A 47 7.70 10.07 -3.78
N HIS A 48 6.55 10.66 -4.11
CA HIS A 48 5.68 10.26 -5.22
C HIS A 48 5.70 11.32 -6.32
N GLU A 49 6.23 11.01 -7.52
CA GLU A 49 6.01 11.85 -8.72
C GLU A 49 4.66 11.52 -9.34
N ASN A 50 3.85 12.53 -9.62
CA ASN A 50 2.75 12.36 -10.57
C ASN A 50 3.24 12.51 -12.03
N LYS A 51 2.35 12.24 -13.00
CA LYS A 51 2.66 12.37 -14.43
C LYS A 51 3.06 13.79 -14.86
N SER A 52 2.64 14.81 -14.11
CA SER A 52 2.99 16.22 -14.37
C SER A 52 4.34 16.61 -13.74
N GLY A 53 5.04 15.68 -13.09
CA GLY A 53 6.33 15.92 -12.45
C GLY A 53 6.25 16.39 -11.00
N ASN A 54 5.07 16.74 -10.47
CA ASN A 54 4.98 17.21 -9.08
C ASN A 54 5.26 16.07 -8.10
N ILE A 55 6.01 16.39 -7.03
CA ILE A 55 6.45 15.43 -6.02
C ILE A 55 5.71 15.67 -4.70
N SER A 56 5.03 14.65 -4.20
CA SER A 56 4.49 14.63 -2.83
C SER A 56 5.44 13.87 -1.91
N ILE A 57 5.65 14.37 -0.69
CA ILE A 57 6.43 13.71 0.36
C ILE A 57 5.44 13.17 1.39
N LEU A 58 5.36 11.85 1.51
CA LEU A 58 4.32 11.16 2.28
C LEU A 58 4.93 10.29 3.37
N ASP A 59 4.24 10.16 4.50
CA ASP A 59 4.55 9.23 5.60
C ASP A 59 3.95 7.84 5.37
N TYR A 60 3.42 7.57 4.17
CA TYR A 60 2.98 6.26 3.71
C TYR A 60 3.29 6.04 2.23
N SER A 61 3.26 4.78 1.79
CA SER A 61 3.30 4.45 0.36
C SER A 61 1.90 4.51 -0.24
N CYS A 62 1.75 5.18 -1.39
CA CYS A 62 0.53 5.05 -2.20
C CYS A 62 0.48 3.67 -2.89
N ALA A 63 -0.55 3.46 -3.72
CA ALA A 63 -0.82 2.18 -4.37
C ALA A 63 0.41 1.63 -5.14
N LEU A 64 0.73 0.37 -4.84
CA LEU A 64 1.67 -0.41 -5.63
C LEU A 64 0.96 -0.90 -6.90
N ARG A 65 1.51 -0.56 -8.06
CA ARG A 65 0.99 -0.88 -9.38
C ARG A 65 2.11 -1.50 -10.20
N THR A 66 1.81 -2.66 -10.76
CA THR A 66 2.69 -3.37 -11.67
C THR A 66 3.19 -2.48 -12.80
N GLY A 67 4.50 -2.49 -13.02
CA GLY A 67 5.14 -1.78 -14.13
C GLY A 67 5.21 -0.26 -14.00
N ALA A 68 4.72 0.33 -12.90
CA ALA A 68 4.68 1.79 -12.78
C ALA A 68 5.22 2.33 -11.46
N SER A 69 4.90 1.71 -10.31
CA SER A 69 5.30 2.24 -8.99
C SER A 69 6.79 2.46 -8.82
N TYR A 70 7.60 1.59 -9.43
CA TYR A 70 9.05 1.69 -9.41
C TYR A 70 9.61 2.95 -10.09
N ASN A 71 8.86 3.56 -11.01
CA ASN A 71 9.29 4.76 -11.72
C ASN A 71 9.01 6.05 -10.94
N TYR A 72 7.96 6.03 -10.11
CA TYR A 72 7.44 7.24 -9.48
C TYR A 72 7.52 7.25 -7.95
N LEU A 73 7.82 6.13 -7.29
CA LEU A 73 8.04 6.05 -5.84
C LEU A 73 9.52 5.90 -5.51
N LEU A 74 10.03 6.82 -4.69
CA LEU A 74 11.34 6.70 -4.07
C LEU A 74 11.23 6.86 -2.56
N VAL A 75 11.89 5.97 -1.81
CA VAL A 75 12.12 6.15 -0.38
C VAL A 75 13.11 7.29 -0.21
N ASN A 76 12.72 8.28 0.60
CA ASN A 76 13.49 9.47 0.92
C ASN A 76 13.98 10.25 -0.32
N GLY A 77 13.34 10.05 -1.48
CA GLY A 77 13.76 10.64 -2.76
C GLY A 77 15.01 10.03 -3.39
N VAL A 78 15.61 8.99 -2.81
CA VAL A 78 16.95 8.50 -3.20
C VAL A 78 17.00 7.09 -3.76
N ARG A 79 16.10 6.21 -3.32
CA ARG A 79 16.14 4.79 -3.71
C ARG A 79 14.76 4.20 -3.89
N ARG A 80 14.70 3.06 -4.52
CA ARG A 80 13.47 2.30 -4.76
C ARG A 80 13.28 1.29 -3.62
N PHE A 81 12.04 0.86 -3.42
CA PHE A 81 11.75 -0.19 -2.43
C PHE A 81 12.43 -1.50 -2.78
N THR A 82 12.93 -2.20 -1.77
CA THR A 82 13.41 -3.58 -1.90
C THR A 82 12.24 -4.57 -2.01
N PRO A 83 12.47 -5.81 -2.46
CA PRO A 83 11.48 -6.88 -2.42
C PRO A 83 10.83 -7.09 -1.05
N ARG A 84 11.63 -7.03 0.03
CA ARG A 84 11.13 -7.24 1.39
C ARG A 84 10.24 -6.08 1.83
N GLU A 85 10.64 -4.85 1.56
CA GLU A 85 9.84 -3.66 1.87
C GLU A 85 8.49 -3.67 1.12
N LEU A 86 8.48 -4.07 -0.16
CA LEU A 86 7.24 -4.21 -0.94
C LEU A 86 6.28 -5.25 -0.36
N LEU A 87 6.82 -6.38 0.12
CA LEU A 87 6.04 -7.42 0.80
C LEU A 87 5.48 -6.92 2.15
N ARG A 88 6.30 -6.20 2.93
CA ARG A 88 5.86 -5.58 4.20
C ARG A 88 4.76 -4.55 3.97
N LEU A 89 4.86 -3.72 2.92
CA LEU A 89 3.80 -2.79 2.52
C LEU A 89 2.46 -3.49 2.23
N GLN A 90 2.51 -4.67 1.62
CA GLN A 90 1.32 -5.51 1.40
C GLN A 90 0.89 -6.30 2.64
N GLY A 91 1.64 -6.22 3.75
CA GLY A 91 1.34 -6.87 5.03
C GLY A 91 1.69 -8.36 5.08
N PHE A 92 2.60 -8.82 4.22
CA PHE A 92 3.20 -10.14 4.33
C PHE A 92 4.14 -10.21 5.55
N PRO A 93 4.24 -11.37 6.22
CA PRO A 93 5.18 -11.54 7.32
C PRO A 93 6.64 -11.55 6.81
N ASP A 94 7.58 -11.20 7.67
CA ASP A 94 9.02 -11.23 7.36
C ASP A 94 9.52 -12.66 7.03
N THR A 95 8.82 -13.68 7.51
CA THR A 95 9.08 -15.09 7.19
C THR A 95 8.64 -15.50 5.78
N TYR A 96 7.89 -14.66 5.05
CA TYR A 96 7.49 -14.96 3.67
C TYR A 96 8.74 -15.06 2.78
N LYS A 97 8.94 -16.21 2.13
CA LYS A 97 10.14 -16.49 1.35
C LYS A 97 10.11 -15.76 0.01
N ILE A 98 11.23 -15.13 -0.35
CA ILE A 98 11.43 -14.52 -1.67
C ILE A 98 12.21 -15.53 -2.50
N VAL A 99 11.53 -16.19 -3.43
CA VAL A 99 12.08 -17.28 -4.27
C VAL A 99 12.12 -16.93 -5.75
N VAL A 100 11.84 -15.67 -6.07
CA VAL A 100 11.78 -15.14 -7.44
C VAL A 100 12.58 -13.83 -7.52
N SER A 101 12.80 -13.34 -8.72
CA SER A 101 13.55 -12.10 -8.94
C SER A 101 12.85 -10.87 -8.34
N THR A 102 13.63 -9.82 -8.07
CA THR A 102 13.12 -8.51 -7.65
C THR A 102 12.05 -7.96 -8.60
N GLN A 103 12.21 -8.16 -9.91
CA GLN A 103 11.22 -7.74 -10.90
C GLN A 103 9.89 -8.47 -10.72
N GLU A 104 9.94 -9.76 -10.45
CA GLU A 104 8.76 -10.58 -10.25
C GLU A 104 8.06 -10.25 -8.92
N ILE A 105 8.81 -10.00 -7.83
CA ILE A 105 8.20 -9.50 -6.58
C ILE A 105 7.48 -8.16 -6.79
N ARG A 106 8.06 -7.24 -7.57
CA ARG A 106 7.38 -5.97 -7.92
C ARG A 106 6.07 -6.21 -8.67
N ARG A 107 6.06 -7.16 -9.59
CA ARG A 107 4.87 -7.54 -10.35
C ARG A 107 3.81 -8.19 -9.45
N GLN A 108 4.22 -9.10 -8.57
CA GLN A 108 3.31 -9.80 -7.66
C GLN A 108 2.72 -8.84 -6.63
N THR A 109 3.54 -8.02 -5.99
CA THR A 109 3.09 -7.03 -4.99
C THR A 109 2.24 -5.92 -5.61
N GLY A 110 2.50 -5.54 -6.87
CA GLY A 110 1.70 -4.57 -7.61
C GLY A 110 0.38 -5.11 -8.18
N ASN A 111 0.21 -6.43 -8.27
CA ASN A 111 -1.05 -7.10 -8.64
C ASN A 111 -1.81 -7.68 -7.44
N SER A 112 -1.17 -7.74 -6.27
CA SER A 112 -1.74 -8.32 -5.06
C SER A 112 -2.72 -7.36 -4.38
N VAL A 113 -3.59 -7.93 -3.56
CA VAL A 113 -4.36 -7.21 -2.55
C VAL A 113 -3.59 -7.28 -1.22
N ALA A 114 -3.75 -6.26 -0.38
CA ALA A 114 -3.13 -6.22 0.93
C ALA A 114 -3.61 -7.39 1.81
N VAL A 115 -2.67 -8.15 2.37
CA VAL A 115 -2.91 -9.35 3.18
C VAL A 115 -3.84 -9.09 4.38
N PRO A 116 -3.72 -7.96 5.12
CA PRO A 116 -4.64 -7.67 6.22
C PRO A 116 -6.10 -7.59 5.77
N MET A 117 -6.37 -7.05 4.58
CA MET A 117 -7.73 -6.92 4.03
C MET A 117 -8.33 -8.30 3.73
N ILE A 118 -7.58 -9.14 3.02
CA ILE A 118 -8.01 -10.51 2.70
C ILE A 118 -8.23 -11.33 3.97
N ARG A 119 -7.36 -11.18 4.98
CA ARG A 119 -7.52 -11.85 6.27
C ARG A 119 -8.82 -11.45 6.98
N MET A 120 -9.22 -10.18 6.91
CA MET A 120 -10.48 -9.72 7.50
C MET A 120 -11.69 -10.26 6.74
N ALA A 121 -11.65 -10.26 5.40
CA ALA A 121 -12.70 -10.87 4.58
C ALA A 121 -12.84 -12.37 4.88
N ALA A 122 -11.73 -13.12 4.91
CA ALA A 122 -11.73 -14.55 5.21
C ALA A 122 -12.32 -14.86 6.60
N LYS A 123 -12.01 -14.06 7.62
CA LYS A 123 -12.60 -14.22 8.97
C LYS A 123 -14.11 -14.06 8.96
N LYS A 124 -14.64 -13.10 8.18
CA LYS A 124 -16.09 -12.89 8.08
C LYS A 124 -16.75 -14.06 7.36
N ILE A 125 -16.11 -14.61 6.33
CA ILE A 125 -16.59 -15.81 5.64
C ILE A 125 -16.60 -17.02 6.58
N ASP A 126 -15.50 -17.29 7.28
CA ASP A 126 -15.40 -18.42 8.24
C ASP A 126 -16.48 -18.34 9.33
N LEU A 127 -16.71 -17.15 9.87
CA LEU A 127 -17.74 -16.92 10.86
C LEU A 127 -19.15 -17.25 10.34
N ILE A 128 -19.49 -16.81 9.13
CA ILE A 128 -20.78 -17.12 8.48
C ILE A 128 -20.92 -18.63 8.28
N LEU A 129 -19.84 -19.30 7.83
CA LEU A 129 -19.84 -20.74 7.60
C LEU A 129 -20.01 -21.55 8.89
N ARG A 130 -19.59 -21.01 10.05
CA ARG A 130 -19.79 -21.61 11.37
C ARG A 130 -21.19 -21.36 11.95
N GLY A 131 -22.00 -20.53 11.31
CA GLY A 131 -23.30 -20.11 11.85
C GLY A 131 -23.19 -19.21 13.09
N GLU A 132 -22.03 -18.62 13.33
CA GLU A 132 -21.79 -17.69 14.44
C GLU A 132 -22.18 -16.29 13.96
N GLU A 133 -23.41 -15.83 14.21
CA GLU A 133 -23.71 -14.43 13.92
C GLU A 133 -22.88 -13.53 14.85
N ASN A 134 -22.11 -12.58 14.28
CA ASN A 134 -21.67 -11.46 15.12
C ASN A 134 -22.95 -10.84 15.68
N GLY A 135 -23.04 -10.67 17.00
CA GLY A 135 -23.99 -9.77 17.63
C GLY A 135 -23.76 -8.31 17.24
N ALA A 136 -23.70 -8.02 15.94
CA ALA A 136 -23.88 -6.70 15.38
C ALA A 136 -25.38 -6.45 15.28
N THR A 137 -26.00 -6.35 16.45
CA THR A 137 -27.31 -5.72 16.57
C THR A 137 -27.19 -4.30 16.00
N SER A 138 -28.12 -3.99 15.09
CA SER A 138 -28.48 -2.65 14.60
C SER A 138 -27.40 -1.78 13.93
N GLU A 139 -27.23 -1.95 12.61
CA GLU A 139 -27.04 -0.78 11.71
C GLU A 139 -27.47 -1.04 10.25
N THR A 140 -28.16 -2.14 9.96
CA THR A 140 -28.73 -2.42 8.63
C THR A 140 -30.03 -1.67 8.34
N SER A 141 -30.47 -0.76 9.23
CA SER A 141 -31.69 0.03 9.04
C SER A 141 -31.56 1.19 8.03
N ARG A 142 -30.38 1.41 7.43
CA ARG A 142 -30.17 2.53 6.48
C ARG A 142 -30.28 2.22 4.99
N PHE A 143 -30.57 0.98 4.62
CA PHE A 143 -30.96 0.62 3.26
C PHE A 143 -32.41 0.11 3.24
N GLN A 144 -33.35 0.95 3.70
CA GLN A 144 -34.75 0.73 3.38
C GLN A 144 -34.98 1.04 1.89
N LYS A 145 -35.18 -0.05 1.14
CA LYS A 145 -36.04 -0.17 -0.04
C LYS A 145 -36.71 1.13 -0.50
N THR A 146 -36.08 1.84 -1.42
CA THR A 146 -36.83 2.59 -2.43
C THR A 146 -37.02 1.66 -3.62
N ASP A 147 -37.96 0.72 -3.51
CA ASP A 147 -38.58 0.09 -4.67
C ASP A 147 -39.88 -0.58 -4.23
N ASN A 148 -40.95 -0.25 -4.94
CA ASN A 148 -42.35 -0.69 -4.84
C ASN A 148 -43.29 -0.08 -3.80
N LYS A 149 -44.00 0.99 -4.24
CA LYS A 149 -45.47 1.12 -4.33
C LYS A 149 -45.76 2.53 -4.91
N ARG A 150 -46.33 2.72 -6.10
CA ARG A 150 -47.69 2.33 -6.52
C ARG A 150 -47.82 2.30 -8.05
N ILE A 151 -48.30 1.18 -8.56
CA ILE A 151 -49.26 1.11 -9.68
C ILE A 151 -50.52 1.87 -9.24
N ILE A 152 -51.12 2.80 -10.02
CA ILE A 152 -52.33 2.68 -10.88
C ILE A 152 -52.75 4.05 -11.47
N SER A 153 -52.97 4.07 -12.80
CA SER A 153 -53.90 4.85 -13.66
C SER A 153 -54.48 6.23 -13.26
N ALA A 154 -54.27 7.22 -14.13
CA ALA A 154 -55.31 7.89 -14.93
C ALA A 154 -54.65 8.51 -16.19
#